data_AF-A0A2A4N114-F1
#
_entry.id   AF-A0A2A4N114-F1
#
_cell.length_a   1.000
_cell.length_b   1.000
_cell.length_c   1.000
_cell.angle_alpha   90.00
_cell.angle_beta   90.00
_cell.angle_gamma   90.00
#
_symmetry.space_group_name_H-M   'P 1'
#
loop_
_entity.id
_entity.type
_entity.pdbx_description
1 polymer ?
#
loop_
_entity_poly.entity_id
_entity_poly.type
_entity_poly.pdbx_seq_one_letter_code
_entity_poly.pdbx_strand_id
1 'polypeptide(L)'
;MTDRAWSARGPVLFGMFGLLILLGGFGVWAVETTLAGAIIASGRIEVDKKRQIVQHIDGGVVSEILVEEGDTVKKGDILIRLDSTLLASQKTIVEGQLFELMSRRARLEAERDEADTLEFDEELLKIAENRPEVADLLAGQERLFVARRESTAREAEQLNKRTNQIQSQIVGINAQQVSLDLQLVLIKKELANQQILLDRGLAQAGTVFNLERNAANLQGRIGELAATEAQAEGRITEIDIEIL
;
A
#
# COMPACT_ATOMS: atom_id res chain seq x y z
N MET A 1 -29.08 23.01 -142.68
CA MET A 1 -28.39 22.27 -141.61
C MET A 1 -29.02 22.72 -140.30
N THR A 2 -29.50 21.77 -139.51
CA THR A 2 -30.52 21.94 -138.47
C THR A 2 -29.96 22.41 -137.13
N ASP A 3 -30.50 23.50 -136.60
CA ASP A 3 -30.29 23.96 -135.22
C ASP A 3 -30.89 22.96 -134.22
N ARG A 4 -30.03 22.33 -133.42
CA ARG A 4 -30.43 21.41 -132.34
C ARG A 4 -30.42 22.19 -131.03
N ALA A 5 -31.53 22.85 -130.72
CA ALA A 5 -31.71 23.54 -129.44
C ALA A 5 -31.72 22.50 -128.29
N TRP A 6 -30.63 22.44 -127.51
CA TRP A 6 -30.58 21.64 -126.29
C TRP A 6 -31.55 22.22 -125.25
N SER A 7 -32.64 21.50 -125.00
CA SER A 7 -33.61 21.84 -123.94
C SER A 7 -32.99 21.56 -122.56
N ALA A 8 -32.65 22.62 -121.82
CA ALA A 8 -32.10 22.56 -120.45
C ALA A 8 -33.12 22.09 -119.38
N ARG A 9 -34.36 21.77 -119.77
CA ARG A 9 -35.43 21.37 -118.85
C ARG A 9 -35.17 20.02 -118.16
N GLY A 10 -34.54 19.07 -118.86
CA GLY A 10 -34.22 17.74 -118.31
C GLY A 10 -33.19 17.77 -117.17
N PRO A 11 -31.99 18.36 -117.37
CA PRO A 11 -30.98 18.48 -116.32
C PRO A 11 -31.44 19.29 -115.10
N VAL A 12 -32.24 20.34 -115.31
CA VAL A 12 -32.76 21.18 -114.21
C VAL A 12 -33.78 20.44 -113.36
N LEU A 13 -34.69 19.67 -113.96
CA LEU A 13 -35.63 18.82 -113.21
C LEU A 13 -34.91 17.72 -112.44
N PHE A 14 -33.88 17.11 -113.04
CA PHE A 14 -33.06 16.10 -112.37
C PHE A 14 -32.28 16.70 -111.18
N GLY A 15 -31.73 17.91 -111.35
CA GLY A 15 -31.08 18.65 -110.27
C GLY A 15 -32.05 19.05 -109.15
N MET A 16 -33.26 19.51 -109.49
CA MET A 16 -34.28 19.89 -108.52
C MET A 16 -34.83 18.68 -107.75
N PHE A 17 -35.00 17.54 -108.43
CA PHE A 17 -35.39 16.28 -107.80
C PHE A 17 -34.29 15.75 -106.87
N GLY A 18 -33.02 15.83 -107.30
CA GLY A 18 -31.87 15.52 -106.45
C GLY A 18 -31.78 16.42 -105.21
N LEU A 19 -32.08 17.72 -105.37
CA LEU A 19 -32.12 18.67 -104.25
C LEU A 19 -33.25 18.35 -103.27
N LEU A 20 -34.43 17.97 -103.78
CA LEU A 20 -35.58 17.56 -102.98
C LEU A 20 -35.29 16.28 -102.19
N ILE A 21 -34.64 15.29 -102.79
CA ILE A 21 -34.22 14.07 -102.10
C ILE A 21 -33.16 14.39 -101.04
N LEU A 22 -32.21 15.28 -101.33
CA LEU A 22 -31.15 15.62 -100.39
C LEU A 22 -31.71 16.40 -99.19
N LEU A 23 -32.51 17.43 -99.43
CA LEU A 23 -33.15 18.22 -98.36
C LEU A 23 -34.19 17.41 -97.59
N GLY A 24 -35.02 16.62 -98.29
CA GLY A 24 -36.02 15.76 -97.67
C GLY A 24 -35.39 14.63 -96.88
N GLY A 25 -34.40 13.94 -97.45
CA GLY A 25 -33.68 12.85 -96.80
C GLY A 25 -32.86 13.32 -95.59
N PHE A 26 -32.14 14.45 -95.73
CA PHE A 26 -31.42 15.04 -94.61
C PHE A 26 -32.36 15.57 -93.53
N GLY A 27 -33.49 16.17 -93.91
CA GLY A 27 -34.51 16.65 -92.97
C GLY A 27 -35.12 15.52 -92.15
N VAL A 28 -35.51 14.42 -92.80
CA VAL A 28 -36.04 13.22 -92.12
C VAL A 28 -34.98 12.62 -91.21
N TRP A 29 -33.75 12.47 -91.69
CA TRP A 29 -32.64 11.93 -90.89
C TRP A 29 -32.31 12.81 -89.66
N ALA A 30 -32.33 14.13 -89.80
CA ALA A 30 -32.04 15.05 -88.71
C ALA A 30 -33.12 15.06 -87.61
N VAL A 31 -34.37 14.76 -87.95
CA VAL A 31 -35.48 14.68 -86.99
C VAL A 31 -35.51 13.31 -86.29
N GLU A 32 -35.23 12.23 -87.01
CA GLU A 32 -35.23 10.86 -86.46
C GLU A 32 -33.95 10.54 -85.67
N THR A 33 -32.85 11.26 -85.92
CA THR A 33 -31.57 10.97 -85.25
C THR A 33 -31.56 11.53 -83.83
N THR A 34 -31.59 10.62 -82.85
CA THR A 34 -31.31 10.94 -81.44
C THR A 34 -29.82 10.77 -81.18
N LEU A 35 -29.13 11.87 -80.86
CA LEU A 35 -27.72 11.82 -80.48
C LEU A 35 -27.62 11.36 -79.02
N ALA A 36 -27.24 10.11 -78.80
CA ALA A 36 -27.00 9.58 -77.46
C ALA A 36 -25.76 10.23 -76.84
N GLY A 37 -25.96 11.34 -76.13
CA GLY A 37 -24.92 11.96 -75.31
C GLY A 37 -24.85 11.30 -73.94
N ALA A 38 -23.84 10.48 -73.69
CA ALA A 38 -23.50 10.05 -72.34
C ALA A 38 -22.62 11.13 -71.68
N ILE A 39 -23.13 11.79 -70.63
CA ILE A 39 -22.31 12.65 -69.78
C ILE A 39 -21.57 11.73 -68.80
N ILE A 40 -20.32 11.40 -69.12
CA ILE A 40 -19.43 10.70 -68.21
C ILE A 40 -18.81 11.75 -67.29
N ALA A 41 -19.42 11.98 -66.13
CA ALA A 41 -18.85 12.81 -65.08
C ALA A 41 -18.08 11.92 -64.10
N SER A 42 -16.78 12.17 -63.94
CA SER A 42 -15.96 11.57 -62.88
C SER A 42 -16.31 12.24 -61.55
N GLY A 43 -17.15 11.60 -60.74
CA GLY A 43 -17.38 11.98 -59.34
C GLY A 43 -16.42 11.25 -58.41
N ARG A 44 -15.80 11.95 -57.46
CA ARG A 44 -15.08 11.35 -56.33
C ARG A 44 -15.79 11.77 -55.05
N ILE A 45 -16.17 10.79 -54.23
CA ILE A 45 -16.67 11.04 -52.88
C ILE A 45 -15.46 11.43 -52.03
N GLU A 46 -15.37 12.69 -51.64
CA GLU A 46 -14.39 13.18 -50.69
C GLU A 46 -15.08 13.35 -49.33
N VAL A 47 -14.39 12.94 -48.27
CA VAL A 47 -14.91 13.05 -46.90
C VAL A 47 -14.95 14.54 -46.53
N ASP A 48 -16.14 15.07 -46.23
CA ASP A 48 -16.28 16.45 -45.80
C ASP A 48 -15.48 16.64 -44.51
N LYS A 49 -14.52 17.56 -44.57
CA LYS A 49 -13.38 17.69 -43.67
C LYS A 49 -13.74 17.46 -42.20
N LYS A 50 -13.32 16.31 -41.63
CA LYS A 50 -12.99 16.03 -40.20
C LYS A 50 -12.90 14.51 -39.96
N ARG A 51 -11.92 13.82 -40.56
CA ARG A 51 -11.65 12.43 -40.17
C ARG A 51 -11.12 12.41 -38.74
N GLN A 52 -11.86 11.78 -37.82
CA GLN A 52 -11.43 11.58 -36.44
C GLN A 52 -10.74 10.22 -36.34
N ILE A 53 -9.47 10.22 -35.98
CA ILE A 53 -8.72 8.98 -35.74
C ILE A 53 -9.00 8.56 -34.29
N VAL A 54 -9.54 7.37 -34.10
CA VAL A 54 -9.74 6.77 -32.77
C VAL A 54 -8.53 5.89 -32.47
N GLN A 55 -7.81 6.19 -31.40
CA GLN A 55 -6.60 5.46 -31.00
C GLN A 55 -6.57 5.28 -29.48
N HIS A 56 -6.17 4.09 -29.02
CA HIS A 56 -5.91 3.84 -27.60
C HIS A 56 -4.53 4.40 -27.20
N ILE A 57 -4.46 5.12 -26.07
CA ILE A 57 -3.26 5.85 -25.63
C ILE A 57 -2.09 4.90 -25.33
N ASP A 58 -2.35 3.79 -24.65
CA ASP A 58 -1.33 2.82 -24.23
C ASP A 58 -1.19 1.62 -25.20
N GLY A 59 -2.06 1.54 -26.21
CA GLY A 59 -2.22 0.33 -27.03
C GLY A 59 -2.80 -0.87 -26.23
N GLY A 60 -2.68 -2.08 -26.77
CA GLY A 60 -3.15 -3.31 -26.11
C GLY A 60 -3.45 -4.44 -27.10
N VAL A 61 -3.81 -5.61 -26.57
CA VAL A 61 -4.31 -6.73 -27.38
C VAL A 61 -5.80 -6.54 -27.62
N VAL A 62 -6.22 -6.55 -28.89
CA VAL A 62 -7.64 -6.48 -29.25
C VAL A 62 -8.30 -7.81 -28.92
N SER A 63 -9.31 -7.78 -28.06
CA SER A 63 -10.14 -8.94 -27.74
C SER A 63 -11.31 -9.07 -28.72
N GLU A 64 -11.94 -7.94 -29.09
CA GLU A 64 -13.13 -7.94 -29.95
C GLU A 64 -13.20 -6.63 -30.75
N ILE A 65 -13.63 -6.72 -32.00
CA ILE A 65 -14.01 -5.58 -32.83
C ILE A 65 -15.52 -5.64 -33.02
N LEU A 66 -16.23 -4.59 -32.61
CA LEU A 66 -17.69 -4.56 -32.50
C LEU A 66 -18.38 -3.80 -33.64
N VAL A 67 -17.61 -3.38 -34.64
CA VAL A 67 -18.08 -2.58 -35.79
C VAL A 67 -17.43 -3.07 -37.07
N GLU A 68 -18.16 -2.94 -38.17
CA GLU A 68 -17.69 -3.24 -39.52
C GLU A 68 -17.49 -1.95 -40.34
N GLU A 69 -16.75 -2.07 -41.45
CA GLU A 69 -16.50 -0.94 -42.34
C GLU A 69 -17.83 -0.44 -42.95
N GLY A 70 -18.10 0.86 -42.80
CA GLY A 70 -19.34 1.48 -43.27
C GLY A 70 -20.45 1.60 -42.22
N ASP A 71 -20.25 1.05 -41.02
CA ASP A 71 -21.21 1.18 -39.92
C ASP A 71 -21.35 2.63 -39.45
N THR A 72 -22.59 3.03 -39.17
CA THR A 72 -22.90 4.35 -38.59
C THR A 72 -22.87 4.24 -37.07
N VAL A 73 -21.88 4.88 -36.43
CA VAL A 73 -21.68 4.85 -34.97
C VAL A 73 -22.03 6.18 -34.32
N LYS A 74 -22.48 6.14 -33.07
CA LYS A 74 -22.76 7.30 -32.21
C LYS A 74 -21.67 7.49 -31.16
N LYS A 75 -21.61 8.69 -30.59
CA LYS A 75 -20.70 8.99 -29.48
C LYS A 75 -21.04 8.10 -28.28
N GLY A 76 -20.05 7.37 -27.78
CA GLY A 76 -20.18 6.45 -26.66
C GLY A 76 -20.32 4.98 -27.07
N ASP A 77 -20.51 4.71 -28.36
CA ASP A 77 -20.56 3.33 -28.86
C ASP A 77 -19.18 2.67 -28.72
N ILE A 78 -19.19 1.42 -28.27
CA ILE A 78 -17.97 0.64 -28.11
C ILE A 78 -17.56 0.12 -29.48
N LEU A 79 -16.42 0.59 -29.99
CA LEU A 79 -15.91 0.17 -31.30
C LEU A 79 -15.01 -1.07 -31.19
N ILE A 80 -14.15 -1.09 -30.18
CA ILE A 80 -13.14 -2.14 -29.95
C ILE A 80 -13.08 -2.42 -28.45
N ARG A 81 -12.98 -3.71 -28.09
CA ARG A 81 -12.71 -4.17 -26.73
C ARG A 81 -11.28 -4.70 -26.67
N LEU A 82 -10.50 -4.22 -25.71
CA LEU A 82 -9.15 -4.72 -25.43
C LEU A 82 -9.22 -5.85 -24.40
N ASP A 83 -8.26 -6.77 -24.45
CA ASP A 83 -8.09 -7.82 -23.44
C ASP A 83 -7.68 -7.20 -22.09
N SER A 84 -8.55 -7.38 -21.10
CA SER A 84 -8.36 -6.85 -19.75
C SER A 84 -7.66 -7.81 -18.80
N THR A 85 -7.25 -9.02 -19.24
CA THR A 85 -6.75 -10.07 -18.35
C THR A 85 -5.55 -9.62 -17.51
N LEU A 86 -4.58 -8.94 -18.12
CA LEU A 86 -3.41 -8.43 -17.41
C LEU A 86 -3.79 -7.32 -16.40
N LEU A 87 -4.62 -6.37 -16.81
CA LEU A 87 -5.06 -5.26 -15.96
C LEU A 87 -5.94 -5.74 -14.80
N ALA A 88 -6.80 -6.73 -15.04
CA ALA A 88 -7.62 -7.36 -14.01
C ALA A 88 -6.74 -8.08 -12.98
N SER A 89 -5.72 -8.82 -13.42
CA SER A 89 -4.75 -9.46 -12.53
C SER A 89 -3.97 -8.44 -11.68
N GLN A 90 -3.46 -7.37 -12.31
CA GLN A 90 -2.78 -6.28 -11.61
C GLN A 90 -3.68 -5.60 -10.59
N LYS A 91 -4.94 -5.34 -10.95
CA LYS A 91 -5.94 -4.78 -10.03
C LYS A 91 -6.13 -5.68 -8.81
N THR A 92 -6.32 -6.99 -9.00
CA THR A 92 -6.47 -7.93 -7.88
C THR A 92 -5.25 -7.93 -6.95
N ILE A 93 -4.04 -7.87 -7.51
CA ILE A 93 -2.79 -7.82 -6.72
C ILE A 93 -2.74 -6.53 -5.87
N VAL A 94 -2.99 -5.38 -6.50
CA VAL A 94 -2.93 -4.08 -5.81
C VAL A 94 -4.04 -3.94 -4.78
N GLU A 95 -5.26 -4.42 -5.07
CA GLU A 95 -6.35 -4.49 -4.10
C GLU A 95 -5.97 -5.37 -2.90
N GLY A 96 -5.39 -6.55 -3.13
CA GLY A 96 -4.92 -7.42 -2.05
C GLY A 96 -3.87 -6.75 -1.16
N GLN A 97 -2.91 -6.04 -1.75
CA GLN A 97 -1.92 -5.25 -1.00
C GLN A 97 -2.56 -4.12 -0.21
N LEU A 98 -3.52 -3.41 -0.80
CA LEU A 98 -4.24 -2.33 -0.12
C LEU A 98 -4.98 -2.85 1.11
N PHE A 99 -5.72 -3.95 0.99
CA PHE A 99 -6.48 -4.53 2.10
C PHE A 99 -5.57 -5.05 3.21
N GLU A 100 -4.42 -5.63 2.85
CA GLU A 100 -3.37 -6.02 3.80
C GLU A 100 -2.90 -4.80 4.60
N LEU A 101 -2.53 -3.71 3.92
CA LEU A 101 -2.06 -2.50 4.58
C LEU A 101 -3.14 -1.83 5.44
N MET A 102 -4.39 -1.79 4.99
CA MET A 102 -5.51 -1.24 5.77
C MET A 102 -5.73 -2.04 7.06
N SER A 103 -5.82 -3.37 6.95
CA SER A 103 -6.02 -4.26 8.12
C SER A 103 -4.84 -4.19 9.10
N ARG A 104 -3.61 -4.11 8.58
CA ARG A 104 -2.39 -3.94 9.38
C ARG A 104 -2.35 -2.58 10.06
N ARG A 105 -2.73 -1.50 9.36
CA ARG A 105 -2.81 -0.15 9.93
C ARG A 105 -3.74 -0.12 11.12
N ALA A 106 -4.96 -0.65 10.96
CA ALA A 106 -5.94 -0.74 12.05
C ALA A 106 -5.35 -1.43 13.28
N ARG A 107 -4.65 -2.56 13.10
CA ARG A 107 -3.97 -3.25 14.21
C ARG A 107 -2.89 -2.40 14.85
N LEU A 108 -2.02 -1.78 14.05
CA LEU A 108 -0.92 -0.97 14.57
C LEU A 108 -1.42 0.29 15.30
N GLU A 109 -2.51 0.89 14.84
CA GLU A 109 -3.16 2.02 15.53
C GLU A 109 -3.78 1.57 16.85
N ALA A 110 -4.50 0.44 16.87
CA ALA A 110 -5.03 -0.15 18.09
C ALA A 110 -3.92 -0.52 19.09
N GLU A 111 -2.80 -1.08 18.63
CA GLU A 111 -1.64 -1.39 19.47
C GLU A 111 -0.98 -0.13 20.02
N ARG A 112 -0.81 0.91 19.20
CA ARG A 112 -0.22 2.19 19.62
C ARG A 112 -1.08 2.88 20.68
N ASP A 113 -2.39 2.85 20.51
CA ASP A 113 -3.34 3.55 21.38
C ASP A 113 -3.75 2.68 22.59
N GLU A 114 -3.14 1.50 22.76
CA GLU A 114 -3.45 0.52 23.81
C GLU A 114 -4.96 0.19 23.88
N ALA A 115 -5.62 0.15 22.72
CA ALA A 115 -7.05 -0.09 22.63
C ALA A 115 -7.39 -1.50 23.14
N ASP A 116 -8.58 -1.67 23.72
CA ASP A 116 -9.06 -2.98 24.17
C ASP A 116 -9.48 -3.89 23.01
N THR A 117 -9.91 -3.28 21.90
CA THR A 117 -10.51 -3.96 20.75
C THR A 117 -9.92 -3.44 19.45
N LEU A 118 -9.84 -4.33 18.46
CA LEU A 118 -9.43 -3.98 17.10
C LEU A 118 -10.65 -3.60 16.26
N GLU A 119 -10.67 -2.39 15.74
CA GLU A 119 -11.71 -1.90 14.83
C GLU A 119 -11.14 -1.70 13.42
N PHE A 120 -11.83 -2.23 12.41
CA PHE A 120 -11.44 -2.08 11.00
C PHE A 120 -12.31 -1.03 10.31
N ASP A 121 -11.78 -0.41 9.26
CA ASP A 121 -12.52 0.51 8.38
C ASP A 121 -13.79 -0.15 7.80
N GLU A 122 -14.92 0.57 7.80
CA GLU A 122 -16.21 0.04 7.30
C GLU A 122 -16.14 -0.45 5.84
N GLU A 123 -15.35 0.23 5.00
CA GLU A 123 -15.15 -0.17 3.61
C GLU A 123 -14.55 -1.57 3.51
N LEU A 124 -13.58 -1.87 4.37
CA LEU A 124 -12.90 -3.15 4.39
C LEU A 124 -13.81 -4.28 4.89
N LEU A 125 -14.67 -3.98 5.89
CA LEU A 125 -15.69 -4.91 6.37
C LEU A 125 -16.70 -5.27 5.27
N LYS A 126 -17.20 -4.28 4.51
CA LYS A 126 -18.12 -4.51 3.39
C LYS A 126 -17.49 -5.35 2.27
N ILE A 127 -16.19 -5.18 2.03
CA ILE A 127 -15.45 -5.99 1.06
C ILE A 127 -15.32 -7.43 1.55
N ALA A 128 -15.04 -7.64 2.84
CA ALA A 128 -14.90 -8.95 3.46
C ALA A 128 -16.18 -9.80 3.37
N GLU A 129 -17.37 -9.18 3.35
CA GLU A 129 -18.65 -9.88 3.14
C GLU A 129 -18.70 -10.65 1.81
N ASN A 130 -18.03 -10.14 0.78
CA ASN A 130 -18.09 -10.69 -0.57
C ASN A 130 -16.78 -11.37 -1.01
N ARG A 131 -15.70 -11.23 -0.23
CA ARG A 131 -14.37 -11.76 -0.53
C ARG A 131 -13.82 -12.54 0.67
N PRO A 132 -13.94 -13.88 0.69
CA PRO A 132 -13.49 -14.72 1.80
C PRO A 132 -12.01 -14.52 2.15
N GLU A 133 -11.16 -14.30 1.15
CA GLU A 133 -9.73 -14.04 1.36
C GLU A 133 -9.45 -12.78 2.19
N VAL A 134 -10.33 -11.78 2.11
CA VAL A 134 -10.23 -10.56 2.92
C VAL A 134 -10.75 -10.82 4.34
N ALA A 135 -11.83 -11.59 4.49
CA ALA A 135 -12.32 -11.99 5.81
C ALA A 135 -11.26 -12.79 6.60
N ASP A 136 -10.56 -13.72 5.94
CA ASP A 136 -9.47 -14.49 6.53
C ASP A 136 -8.30 -13.60 6.96
N LEU A 137 -7.97 -12.58 6.16
CA LEU A 137 -6.96 -11.57 6.48
C LEU A 137 -7.32 -10.79 7.75
N LEU A 138 -8.58 -10.32 7.86
CA LEU A 138 -9.06 -9.59 9.05
C LEU A 138 -8.99 -10.46 10.31
N ALA A 139 -9.50 -11.69 10.23
CA ALA A 139 -9.43 -12.65 11.32
C ALA A 139 -7.98 -13.00 11.70
N GLY A 140 -7.05 -12.95 10.74
CA GLY A 140 -5.62 -13.08 10.99
C GLY A 140 -5.04 -11.93 11.81
N GLN A 141 -5.38 -10.68 11.45
CA GLN A 141 -4.94 -9.50 12.19
C GLN A 141 -5.52 -9.46 13.61
N GLU A 142 -6.79 -9.84 13.78
CA GLU A 142 -7.43 -9.91 15.09
C GLU A 142 -6.74 -10.94 16.01
N ARG A 143 -6.45 -12.14 15.51
CA ARG A 143 -5.69 -13.14 16.26
C ARG A 143 -4.29 -12.65 16.63
N LEU A 144 -3.61 -11.95 15.71
CA LEU A 144 -2.28 -11.39 15.97
C LEU A 144 -2.33 -10.29 17.03
N PHE A 145 -3.35 -9.43 16.99
CA PHE A 145 -3.57 -8.38 17.98
C PHE A 145 -3.75 -8.95 19.39
N VAL A 146 -4.66 -9.92 19.54
CA VAL A 146 -4.91 -10.58 20.84
C VAL A 146 -3.64 -11.26 21.36
N ALA A 147 -2.92 -11.99 20.50
CA ALA A 147 -1.70 -12.67 20.88
C ALA A 147 -0.59 -11.69 21.33
N ARG A 148 -0.45 -10.55 20.64
CA ARG A 148 0.52 -9.51 21.01
C ARG A 148 0.17 -8.87 22.34
N ARG A 149 -1.09 -8.47 22.53
CA ARG A 149 -1.57 -7.89 23.80
C ARG A 149 -1.34 -8.84 24.97
N GLU A 150 -1.68 -10.12 24.81
CA GLU A 150 -1.43 -11.14 25.84
C GLU A 150 0.07 -11.35 26.11
N SER A 151 0.91 -11.33 25.07
CA SER A 151 2.36 -11.43 25.22
C SER A 151 2.93 -10.27 26.03
N THR A 152 2.59 -9.03 25.68
CA THR A 152 3.04 -7.83 26.38
C THR A 152 2.56 -7.81 27.83
N ALA A 153 1.31 -8.21 28.08
CA ALA A 153 0.78 -8.30 29.45
C ALA A 153 1.54 -9.34 30.30
N ARG A 154 1.88 -10.50 29.73
CA ARG A 154 2.68 -11.53 30.41
C ARG A 154 4.10 -11.07 30.70
N GLU A 155 4.71 -10.35 29.77
CA GLU A 155 6.05 -9.77 29.94
C GLU A 155 6.06 -8.76 31.10
N ALA A 156 5.09 -7.83 31.11
CA ALA A 156 4.92 -6.89 32.22
C ALA A 156 4.68 -7.60 33.56
N GLU A 157 3.87 -8.67 33.60
CA GLU A 157 3.65 -9.46 34.82
C GLU A 157 4.95 -10.12 35.31
N GLN A 158 5.77 -10.65 34.41
CA GLN A 158 7.04 -11.26 34.74
C GLN A 158 8.04 -10.24 35.30
N LEU A 159 8.13 -9.06 34.68
CA LEU A 159 8.99 -7.97 35.16
C LEU A 159 8.55 -7.51 36.57
N ASN A 160 7.25 -7.32 36.79
CA ASN A 160 6.70 -6.98 38.11
C ASN A 160 7.02 -8.05 39.17
N LYS A 161 6.92 -9.35 38.84
CA LYS A 161 7.32 -10.44 39.75
C LYS A 161 8.80 -10.35 40.10
N ARG A 162 9.66 -9.98 39.14
CA ARG A 162 11.10 -9.81 39.37
C ARG A 162 11.38 -8.62 40.29
N THR A 163 10.69 -7.49 40.11
CA THR A 163 10.76 -6.34 41.04
C THR A 163 10.42 -6.75 42.46
N ASN A 164 9.30 -7.47 42.65
CA ASN A 164 8.89 -7.96 43.98
C ASN A 164 9.92 -8.91 44.63
N GLN A 165 10.58 -9.76 43.84
CA GLN A 165 11.65 -10.63 44.31
C GLN A 165 12.87 -9.84 44.78
N ILE A 166 13.29 -8.83 44.01
CA ILE A 166 14.42 -7.96 44.37
C ILE A 166 14.08 -7.15 45.63
N GLN A 167 12.85 -6.68 45.76
CA GLN A 167 12.43 -5.95 46.95
C GLN A 167 12.43 -6.84 48.21
N SER A 168 12.03 -8.11 48.08
CA SER A 168 12.17 -9.09 49.16
C SER A 168 13.65 -9.33 49.54
N GLN A 169 14.56 -9.32 48.56
CA GLN A 169 16.00 -9.40 48.80
C GLN A 169 16.52 -8.17 49.55
N ILE A 170 16.09 -6.97 49.18
CA ILE A 170 16.44 -5.71 49.88
C ILE A 170 15.99 -5.75 51.34
N VAL A 171 14.79 -6.27 51.63
CA VAL A 171 14.32 -6.46 53.01
C VAL A 171 15.25 -7.39 53.79
N GLY A 172 15.72 -8.48 53.16
CA GLY A 172 16.70 -9.38 53.76
C GLY A 172 18.06 -8.73 54.03
N ILE A 173 18.57 -7.93 53.08
CA ILE A 173 19.82 -7.18 53.23
C ILE A 173 19.71 -6.18 54.37
N ASN A 174 18.61 -5.44 54.45
CA ASN A 174 18.34 -4.50 55.54
C ASN A 174 18.34 -5.19 56.91
N ALA A 175 17.68 -6.35 57.03
CA ALA A 175 17.71 -7.12 58.28
C ALA A 175 19.13 -7.56 58.67
N GLN A 176 19.99 -7.91 57.71
CA GLN A 176 21.40 -8.22 57.96
C GLN A 176 22.20 -7.00 58.40
N GLN A 177 22.00 -5.85 57.75
CA GLN A 177 22.65 -4.59 58.15
C GLN A 177 22.29 -4.22 59.59
N VAL A 178 20.99 -4.26 59.96
CA VAL A 178 20.53 -3.98 61.33
C VAL A 178 21.17 -4.91 62.36
N SER A 179 21.29 -6.21 62.03
CA SER A 179 21.95 -7.18 62.92
C SER A 179 23.44 -6.91 63.10
N LEU A 180 24.15 -6.55 62.01
CA LEU A 180 25.57 -6.21 62.07
C LEU A 180 25.81 -4.88 62.79
N ASP A 181 24.92 -3.90 62.63
CA ASP A 181 25.01 -2.62 63.33
C ASP A 181 24.87 -2.82 64.85
N LEU A 182 23.91 -3.66 65.27
CA LEU A 182 23.78 -4.05 66.68
C LEU A 182 25.06 -4.73 67.21
N GLN A 183 25.63 -5.66 66.46
CA GLN A 183 26.90 -6.31 66.83
C GLN A 183 28.04 -5.30 66.94
N LEU A 184 28.13 -4.36 66.01
CA LEU A 184 29.14 -3.31 66.02
C LEU A 184 29.01 -2.41 67.26
N VAL A 185 27.78 -2.05 67.64
CA VAL A 185 27.50 -1.29 68.87
C VAL A 185 27.98 -2.05 70.11
N LEU A 186 27.72 -3.36 70.19
CA LEU A 186 28.15 -4.20 71.30
C LEU A 186 29.69 -4.31 71.38
N ILE A 187 30.35 -4.56 70.25
CA ILE A 187 31.81 -4.64 70.17
C ILE A 187 32.47 -3.30 70.52
N LYS A 188 31.91 -2.17 70.06
CA LYS A 188 32.42 -0.83 70.43
C LYS A 188 32.33 -0.56 71.93
N LYS A 189 31.25 -1.03 72.60
CA LYS A 189 31.13 -0.94 74.07
C LYS A 189 32.17 -1.79 74.78
N GLU A 190 32.38 -3.03 74.32
CA GLU A 190 33.39 -3.92 74.90
C GLU A 190 34.80 -3.37 74.70
N LEU A 191 35.11 -2.86 73.51
CA LEU A 191 36.37 -2.20 73.20
C LEU A 191 36.63 -1.01 74.13
N ALA A 192 35.64 -0.15 74.35
CA ALA A 192 35.77 0.99 75.26
C ALA A 192 36.08 0.54 76.70
N ASN A 193 35.42 -0.51 77.19
CA ASN A 193 35.69 -1.06 78.52
C ASN A 193 37.11 -1.66 78.60
N GLN A 194 37.54 -2.42 77.59
CA GLN A 194 38.87 -3.01 77.54
C GLN A 194 39.97 -1.95 77.43
N GLN A 195 39.73 -0.85 76.72
CA GLN A 195 40.65 0.28 76.64
C GLN A 195 40.88 0.90 78.03
N ILE A 196 39.80 1.15 78.79
CA ILE A 196 39.91 1.67 80.16
C ILE A 196 40.72 0.73 81.07
N LEU A 197 40.55 -0.59 80.91
CA LEU A 197 41.32 -1.57 81.67
C LEU A 197 42.80 -1.60 81.25
N LEU A 198 43.08 -1.49 79.95
CA LEU A 198 44.43 -1.43 79.40
C LEU A 198 45.18 -0.20 79.92
N ASP A 199 44.52 0.97 79.93
CA ASP A 199 45.09 2.23 80.43
C ASP A 199 45.47 2.15 81.92
N ARG A 200 44.79 1.27 82.67
CA ARG A 200 45.08 0.96 84.08
C ARG A 200 46.09 -0.18 84.26
N GLY A 201 46.61 -0.75 83.18
CA GLY A 201 47.53 -1.91 83.19
C GLY A 201 46.86 -3.25 83.54
N LEU A 202 45.52 -3.33 83.46
CA LEU A 202 44.71 -4.49 83.86
C LEU A 202 44.25 -5.37 82.69
N ALA A 203 44.60 -5.00 81.45
CA ALA A 203 44.28 -5.77 80.24
C ALA A 203 45.49 -5.84 79.29
N GLN A 204 45.43 -6.76 78.33
CA GLN A 204 46.47 -6.93 77.31
C GLN A 204 46.15 -6.11 76.04
N ALA A 205 47.14 -5.41 75.50
CA ALA A 205 46.98 -4.62 74.27
C ALA A 205 46.49 -5.46 73.07
N GLY A 206 46.88 -6.74 73.00
CA GLY A 206 46.42 -7.65 71.95
C GLY A 206 44.90 -7.84 71.94
N THR A 207 44.24 -7.85 73.10
CA THR A 207 42.78 -7.97 73.20
C THR A 207 42.08 -6.75 72.59
N VAL A 208 42.56 -5.55 72.91
CA VAL A 208 42.04 -4.28 72.35
C VAL A 208 42.20 -4.27 70.84
N PHE A 209 43.40 -4.56 70.31
CA PHE A 209 43.63 -4.58 68.86
C PHE A 209 42.79 -5.62 68.11
N ASN A 210 42.48 -6.75 68.74
CA ASN A 210 41.57 -7.73 68.14
C ASN A 210 40.12 -7.21 68.09
N LEU A 211 39.64 -6.54 69.14
CA LEU A 211 38.32 -5.91 69.16
C LEU A 211 38.20 -4.76 68.14
N GLU A 212 39.25 -3.94 67.99
CA GLU A 212 39.31 -2.90 66.94
C GLU A 212 39.22 -3.51 65.54
N ARG A 213 39.99 -4.56 65.27
CA ARG A 213 39.94 -5.26 63.97
C ARG A 213 38.56 -5.86 63.72
N ASN A 214 37.92 -6.40 64.75
CA ASN A 214 36.55 -6.93 64.65
C ASN A 214 35.55 -5.81 64.34
N ALA A 215 35.64 -4.66 65.01
CA ALA A 215 34.79 -3.51 64.73
C ALA A 215 34.97 -3.00 63.29
N ALA A 216 36.22 -2.89 62.83
CA ALA A 216 36.53 -2.49 61.45
C ALA A 216 35.99 -3.50 60.41
N ASN A 217 36.13 -4.81 60.68
CA ASN A 217 35.58 -5.86 59.81
C ASN A 217 34.04 -5.80 59.73
N LEU A 218 33.35 -5.59 60.86
CA LEU A 218 31.90 -5.44 60.88
C LEU A 218 31.45 -4.19 60.10
N GLN A 219 32.12 -3.06 60.30
CA GLN A 219 31.83 -1.82 59.56
C GLN A 219 32.03 -2.01 58.05
N GLY A 220 33.09 -2.72 57.64
CA GLY A 220 33.33 -3.05 56.23
C GLY A 220 32.22 -3.90 55.62
N ARG A 221 31.74 -4.92 56.34
CA ARG A 221 30.61 -5.76 55.91
C ARG A 221 29.30 -4.98 55.78
N ILE A 222 29.02 -4.05 56.70
CA ILE A 222 27.86 -3.15 56.59
C ILE A 222 27.96 -2.32 55.30
N GLY A 223 29.14 -1.76 55.01
CA GLY A 223 29.37 -1.01 53.76
C GLY A 223 29.17 -1.85 52.50
N GLU A 224 29.63 -3.11 52.51
CA GLU A 224 29.42 -4.05 51.39
C GLU A 224 27.94 -4.36 51.17
N LEU A 225 27.17 -4.57 52.25
CA LEU A 225 25.73 -4.78 52.17
C LEU A 225 24.99 -3.53 51.68
N ALA A 226 25.39 -2.34 52.11
CA ALA A 226 24.80 -1.07 51.66
C ALA A 226 25.05 -0.85 50.15
N ALA A 227 26.24 -1.18 49.66
CA ALA A 227 26.52 -1.15 48.21
C ALA A 227 25.67 -2.17 47.44
N THR A 228 25.46 -3.36 47.99
CA THR A 228 24.64 -4.41 47.39
C THR A 228 23.15 -4.02 47.35
N GLU A 229 22.66 -3.38 48.40
CA GLU A 229 21.31 -2.80 48.46
C GLU A 229 21.12 -1.74 47.37
N ALA A 230 22.02 -0.75 47.29
CA ALA A 230 21.96 0.29 46.27
C ALA A 230 21.99 -0.29 44.84
N GLN A 231 22.77 -1.35 44.61
CA GLN A 231 22.77 -2.05 43.33
C GLN A 231 21.43 -2.75 43.06
N ALA A 232 20.78 -3.31 44.08
CA ALA A 232 19.48 -3.95 43.95
C ALA A 232 18.38 -2.93 43.63
N GLU A 233 18.39 -1.76 44.28
CA GLU A 233 17.49 -0.63 43.98
C GLU A 233 17.69 -0.10 42.55
N GLY A 234 18.94 -0.01 42.10
CA GLY A 234 19.26 0.35 40.72
C GLY A 234 18.63 -0.61 39.71
N ARG A 235 18.71 -1.93 39.95
CA ARG A 235 18.05 -2.93 39.10
C ARG A 235 16.53 -2.84 39.09
N ILE A 236 15.90 -2.46 40.21
CA ILE A 236 14.45 -2.20 40.23
C ILE A 236 14.14 -1.03 39.29
N THR A 237 14.90 0.06 39.40
CA THR A 237 14.71 1.24 38.54
C THR A 237 14.88 0.90 37.05
N GLU A 238 15.87 0.06 36.71
CA GLU A 238 16.06 -0.43 35.33
C GLU A 238 14.84 -1.21 34.83
N ILE A 239 14.28 -2.10 35.65
CA ILE A 239 13.09 -2.90 35.30
C ILE A 239 11.86 -2.00 35.17
N ASP A 240 11.67 -1.02 36.06
CA ASP A 240 10.53 -0.11 36.02
C ASP A 240 10.55 0.75 34.74
N ILE A 241 11.74 1.12 34.24
CA ILE A 241 11.89 1.79 32.94
C ILE A 241 11.57 0.85 31.78
N GLU A 242 11.90 -0.44 31.88
CA GLU A 242 11.62 -1.45 30.84
C GLU A 242 10.13 -1.77 30.70
N ILE A 243 9.32 -1.53 31.75
CA ILE A 243 7.86 -1.72 31.74
C ILE A 243 7.13 -0.56 31.03
N LEU A 244 7.74 0.63 30.94
CA LEU A 244 7.17 1.84 30.32
C LEU A 244 7.31 1.85 28.80
#